data_AF-A0ABD3SJN6-F1
#
_entry.id   AF-A0ABD3SJN6-F1
#
_cell.length_a   1.000
_cell.length_b   1.000
_cell.length_c   1.000
_cell.angle_alpha   90.00
_cell.angle_beta   90.00
_cell.angle_gamma   90.00
#
_symmetry.space_group_name_H-M   'P 1'
#
loop_
_entity.id
_entity.type
_entity.pdbx_description
1 polymer ?
#
loop_
_entity_poly.entity_id
_entity_poly.type
_entity_poly.pdbx_seq_one_letter_code
_entity_poly.pdbx_strand_id
1 'polypeptide(L)'
;MKDARKPKADIRPSKSRNSPLVIQWLGKTTVEEKFVKTTAMLQVQLKEVDKKLEDLISSIRKIEKNGEEADLKLKALDVRTTEILEKKKFMYGGLRTEEELTVEEINKKVRKDNGFDGDAVREIVLEEIERHAADGGVGIMDYALAIGGAMVLKHSDPYGGWRWGICSVNRYGVCAQAQKMITPSFGEPGQCLALDGGNGFVEIKLSTTIFPEAVTLEHVDEGVTYSTKIEYI
;
A
#
# COMPACT_ATOMS: atom_id res chain seq x y z
N MET A 1 -61.25 118.83 -4.76
CA MET A 1 -61.84 118.32 -3.51
C MET A 1 -62.86 117.23 -3.86
N LYS A 2 -62.59 116.01 -3.38
CA LYS A 2 -63.52 114.98 -2.88
C LYS A 2 -64.64 114.44 -3.80
N ASP A 3 -64.39 113.22 -4.26
CA ASP A 3 -65.19 111.99 -4.07
C ASP A 3 -66.68 112.08 -3.74
N ALA A 4 -67.50 111.37 -4.52
CA ALA A 4 -68.14 110.12 -4.11
C ALA A 4 -69.12 109.60 -5.19
N ARG A 5 -68.91 108.39 -5.72
CA ARG A 5 -69.93 107.62 -6.46
C ARG A 5 -70.02 106.20 -5.89
N LYS A 6 -71.23 105.83 -5.48
CA LYS A 6 -71.71 104.48 -5.14
C LYS A 6 -72.67 104.00 -6.27
N PRO A 7 -73.15 102.74 -6.33
CA PRO A 7 -72.40 101.50 -6.56
C PRO A 7 -73.14 100.49 -7.53
N LYS A 8 -72.57 99.28 -7.67
CA LYS A 8 -73.14 97.96 -8.06
C LYS A 8 -73.33 97.60 -9.55
N ALA A 9 -72.69 96.51 -9.99
CA ALA A 9 -73.24 95.14 -9.94
C ALA A 9 -72.19 94.10 -10.41
N ASP A 10 -71.86 93.12 -9.57
CA ASP A 10 -71.03 91.96 -9.92
C ASP A 10 -71.93 90.79 -10.33
N ILE A 11 -71.81 90.33 -11.57
CA ILE A 11 -72.45 89.12 -12.08
C ILE A 11 -71.33 88.11 -12.40
N ARG A 12 -71.22 87.04 -11.60
CA ARG A 12 -70.39 85.87 -11.93
C ARG A 12 -71.23 84.87 -12.71
N PRO A 13 -70.76 84.31 -13.83
CA PRO A 13 -71.45 83.20 -14.46
C PRO A 13 -71.08 81.86 -13.80
N SER A 14 -72.10 81.02 -13.68
CA SER A 14 -72.15 79.70 -13.08
C SER A 14 -71.32 78.64 -13.84
N LYS A 15 -70.59 77.79 -13.10
CA LYS A 15 -69.97 76.57 -13.64
C LYS A 15 -71.05 75.53 -13.97
N SER A 16 -71.22 75.21 -15.25
CA SER A 16 -71.95 74.03 -15.71
C SER A 16 -71.01 72.82 -15.82
N ARG A 17 -71.55 71.64 -15.52
CA ARG A 17 -70.90 70.34 -15.59
C ARG A 17 -70.67 69.96 -17.05
N ASN A 18 -69.51 69.40 -17.37
CA ASN A 18 -69.34 68.38 -18.41
C ASN A 18 -68.01 67.63 -18.17
N SER A 19 -68.12 66.34 -17.84
CA SER A 19 -67.02 65.38 -17.78
C SER A 19 -67.08 64.47 -19.00
N PRO A 20 -66.01 64.29 -19.78
CA PRO A 20 -65.83 63.10 -20.60
C PRO A 20 -64.87 62.13 -19.90
N LEU A 21 -65.45 60.99 -19.55
CA LEU A 21 -64.89 59.64 -19.46
C LEU A 21 -63.41 59.50 -19.91
N VAL A 22 -62.51 59.32 -18.93
CA VAL A 22 -61.19 58.70 -19.13
C VAL A 22 -61.21 57.37 -18.40
N ILE A 23 -61.73 56.34 -19.05
CA ILE A 23 -61.51 54.96 -18.64
C ILE A 23 -61.00 54.21 -19.87
N GLN A 24 -59.96 53.39 -19.66
CA GLN A 24 -59.49 52.30 -20.52
C GLN A 24 -58.27 52.57 -21.43
N TRP A 25 -57.11 52.91 -20.85
CA TRP A 25 -55.79 52.66 -21.49
C TRP A 25 -54.65 52.28 -20.53
N LEU A 26 -54.92 52.07 -19.24
CA LEU A 26 -53.88 51.77 -18.22
C LEU A 26 -53.72 50.27 -17.91
N GLY A 27 -54.53 49.39 -18.50
CA GLY A 27 -54.48 47.95 -18.23
C GLY A 27 -53.48 47.16 -19.07
N LYS A 28 -53.18 47.61 -20.31
CA LYS A 28 -52.33 46.85 -21.26
C LYS A 28 -50.83 46.91 -20.93
N THR A 29 -50.32 48.05 -20.47
CA THR A 29 -48.88 48.23 -20.18
C THR A 29 -48.40 47.40 -19.00
N THR A 30 -49.23 47.24 -17.97
CA THR A 30 -48.84 46.52 -16.74
C THR A 30 -48.71 45.00 -16.92
N VAL A 31 -49.43 44.41 -17.89
CA VAL A 31 -49.37 42.98 -18.19
C VAL A 31 -48.13 42.67 -19.02
N GLU A 32 -47.84 43.50 -20.02
CA GLU A 32 -46.64 43.39 -20.86
C GLU A 32 -45.36 43.58 -20.04
N GLU A 33 -45.32 44.55 -19.13
CA GLU A 33 -44.18 44.75 -18.22
C GLU A 33 -43.94 43.57 -17.28
N LYS A 34 -45.01 42.95 -16.75
CA LYS A 34 -44.90 41.74 -15.93
C LYS A 34 -44.39 40.57 -16.76
N PHE A 35 -44.89 40.42 -18.00
CA PHE A 35 -44.47 39.38 -18.93
C PHE A 35 -43.00 39.51 -19.32
N VAL A 36 -42.54 40.74 -19.62
CA VAL A 36 -41.13 41.05 -19.92
C VAL A 36 -40.23 40.79 -18.71
N LYS A 37 -40.67 41.13 -17.50
CA LYS A 37 -39.93 40.79 -16.28
C LYS A 37 -39.82 39.28 -16.07
N THR A 38 -40.90 38.53 -16.29
CA THR A 38 -40.86 37.06 -16.17
C THR A 38 -39.98 36.40 -17.23
N THR A 39 -40.02 36.86 -18.48
CA THR A 39 -39.14 36.33 -19.54
C THR A 39 -37.68 36.69 -19.31
N ALA A 40 -37.39 37.90 -18.81
CA ALA A 40 -36.04 38.28 -18.42
C ALA A 40 -35.51 37.42 -17.26
N MET A 41 -36.32 37.16 -16.24
CA MET A 41 -35.93 36.24 -15.15
C MET A 41 -35.69 34.81 -15.66
N LEU A 42 -36.56 34.30 -16.54
CA LEU A 42 -36.38 32.98 -17.15
C LEU A 42 -35.10 32.88 -18.00
N GLN A 43 -34.74 33.93 -18.73
CA GLN A 43 -33.48 33.98 -19.50
C GLN A 43 -32.25 33.95 -18.60
N VAL A 44 -32.29 34.62 -17.45
CA VAL A 44 -31.19 34.58 -16.48
C VAL A 44 -31.06 33.18 -15.88
N GLN A 45 -32.19 32.54 -15.55
CA GLN A 45 -32.17 31.17 -15.03
C GLN A 45 -31.66 30.15 -16.05
N LEU A 46 -32.06 30.27 -17.33
CA LEU A 46 -31.54 29.42 -18.41
C LEU A 46 -30.02 29.55 -18.57
N LYS A 47 -29.48 30.78 -18.54
CA LYS A 47 -28.03 31.02 -18.63
C LYS A 47 -27.26 30.42 -17.45
N GLU A 48 -27.85 30.41 -16.26
CA GLU A 48 -27.24 29.77 -15.10
C GLU A 48 -27.24 28.24 -15.21
N VAL A 49 -28.31 27.65 -15.75
CA VAL A 49 -28.37 26.21 -16.03
C VAL A 49 -27.36 25.81 -17.10
N ASP A 50 -27.23 26.58 -18.19
CA ASP A 50 -26.22 26.34 -19.24
C ASP A 50 -24.80 26.37 -18.67
N LYS A 51 -24.50 27.33 -17.80
CA LYS A 51 -23.18 27.41 -17.15
C LYS A 51 -22.90 26.21 -16.25
N LYS A 52 -23.89 25.73 -15.49
CA LYS A 52 -23.77 24.52 -14.66
C LYS A 52 -23.60 23.26 -15.52
N LEU A 53 -24.25 23.21 -16.68
CA LEU A 53 -24.12 22.11 -17.62
C LEU A 53 -22.70 22.03 -18.18
N GLU A 54 -22.13 23.16 -18.58
CA GLU A 54 -20.74 23.23 -19.06
C GLU A 54 -19.72 22.84 -17.98
N ASP A 55 -19.92 23.27 -16.73
CA ASP A 55 -19.06 22.89 -15.61
C ASP A 55 -19.10 21.37 -15.35
N LEU A 56 -20.29 20.75 -15.43
CA LEU A 56 -20.45 19.30 -15.31
C LEU A 56 -19.79 18.54 -16.47
N ILE A 57 -19.98 18.99 -17.72
CA ILE A 57 -19.32 18.40 -18.90
C ILE A 57 -17.79 18.48 -18.77
N SER A 58 -17.27 19.61 -18.29
CA SER A 58 -15.82 19.78 -18.07
C SER A 58 -15.27 18.82 -17.00
N SER A 59 -16.08 18.54 -15.97
CA SER A 59 -15.72 17.63 -14.89
C SER A 59 -15.73 16.18 -15.34
N ILE A 60 -16.75 15.77 -16.11
CA ILE A 60 -16.85 14.42 -16.69
C ILE A 60 -15.67 14.13 -17.62
N ARG A 61 -15.31 15.07 -18.51
CA ARG A 61 -14.15 14.90 -19.40
C ARG A 61 -12.82 14.70 -18.65
N LYS A 62 -12.68 15.29 -17.45
CA LYS A 62 -11.49 15.05 -16.60
C LYS A 62 -11.50 13.66 -16.01
N ILE A 63 -12.66 13.17 -15.59
CA ILE A 63 -12.82 11.81 -15.05
C ILE A 63 -12.52 10.76 -16.13
N GLU A 64 -13.02 10.93 -17.35
CA GLU A 64 -12.75 10.02 -18.47
C GLU A 64 -11.26 9.94 -18.79
N LYS A 65 -10.56 11.08 -18.91
CA LYS A 65 -9.11 11.10 -19.15
C LYS A 65 -8.32 10.40 -18.04
N ASN A 66 -8.71 10.61 -16.78
CA ASN A 66 -8.06 9.96 -15.65
C ASN A 66 -8.35 8.45 -15.62
N GLY A 67 -9.53 8.02 -16.08
CA GLY A 67 -9.90 6.62 -16.25
C GLY A 67 -9.06 5.92 -17.33
N GLU A 68 -8.89 6.56 -18.50
CA GLU A 68 -8.02 6.04 -19.56
C GLU A 68 -6.56 5.90 -19.12
N GLU A 69 -6.04 6.88 -18.36
CA GLU A 69 -4.69 6.81 -17.80
C GLU A 69 -4.53 5.68 -16.77
N ALA A 70 -5.55 5.46 -15.93
CA ALA A 70 -5.56 4.37 -14.97
C ALA A 70 -5.60 2.99 -15.66
N ASP A 71 -6.41 2.83 -16.71
CA ASP A 71 -6.50 1.61 -17.51
C ASP A 71 -5.17 1.27 -18.21
N LEU A 72 -4.47 2.28 -18.74
CA LEU A 72 -3.14 2.08 -19.32
C LEU A 72 -2.12 1.63 -18.27
N LYS A 73 -2.16 2.22 -17.07
CA LYS A 73 -1.29 1.80 -15.95
C LYS A 73 -1.60 0.38 -15.48
N LEU A 74 -2.88 -0.01 -15.42
CA LEU A 74 -3.30 -1.37 -15.08
C LEU A 74 -2.78 -2.38 -16.09
N LYS A 75 -2.96 -2.13 -17.39
CA LYS A 75 -2.43 -3.00 -18.46
C LYS A 75 -0.91 -3.14 -18.39
N ALA A 76 -0.20 -2.05 -18.08
CA ALA A 76 1.26 -2.08 -17.91
C ALA A 76 1.71 -2.87 -16.67
N LEU A 77 0.94 -2.84 -15.58
CA LEU A 77 1.19 -3.62 -14.37
C LEU A 77 0.92 -5.11 -14.61
N ASP A 78 -0.18 -5.46 -15.28
CA ASP A 78 -0.51 -6.85 -15.61
C ASP A 78 0.62 -7.52 -16.40
N VAL A 79 1.15 -6.87 -17.44
CA VAL A 79 2.27 -7.40 -18.24
C VAL A 79 3.53 -7.64 -17.38
N ARG A 80 3.84 -6.71 -16.47
CA ARG A 80 4.99 -6.88 -15.56
C ARG A 80 4.77 -8.04 -14.59
N THR A 81 3.54 -8.24 -14.09
CA THR A 81 3.24 -9.36 -13.20
C THR A 81 3.33 -10.71 -13.90
N THR A 82 2.91 -10.81 -15.17
CA THR A 82 3.05 -12.05 -15.94
C THR A 82 4.51 -12.39 -16.23
N GLU A 83 5.34 -11.40 -16.58
CA GLU A 83 6.79 -11.60 -16.76
C GLU A 83 7.49 -12.04 -15.46
N ILE A 84 7.10 -11.48 -14.32
CA ILE A 84 7.62 -11.89 -13.01
C ILE A 84 7.17 -13.31 -12.67
N LEU A 85 5.91 -13.67 -12.95
CA LEU A 85 5.38 -15.02 -12.72
C LEU A 85 6.07 -16.07 -13.59
N GLU A 86 6.38 -15.75 -14.85
CA GLU A 86 7.14 -16.64 -15.74
C GLU A 86 8.58 -16.82 -15.27
N LYS A 87 9.24 -15.72 -14.85
CA LYS A 87 10.58 -15.78 -14.24
C LYS A 87 10.57 -16.57 -12.93
N LYS A 88 9.54 -16.42 -12.08
CA LYS A 88 9.36 -17.23 -10.87
C LYS A 88 9.15 -18.70 -11.24
N LYS A 89 8.31 -19.06 -12.21
CA LYS A 89 8.15 -20.46 -12.63
C LYS A 89 9.44 -21.10 -13.12
N PHE A 90 10.29 -20.35 -13.81
CA PHE A 90 11.62 -20.82 -14.21
C PHE A 90 12.56 -21.03 -13.00
N MET A 91 12.44 -20.18 -11.98
CA MET A 91 13.26 -20.22 -10.77
C MET A 91 12.82 -21.31 -9.77
N TYR A 92 11.51 -21.51 -9.59
CA TYR A 92 10.92 -22.47 -8.63
C TYR A 92 10.51 -23.80 -9.28
N GLY A 93 10.60 -23.95 -10.61
CA GLY A 93 10.35 -25.23 -11.30
C GLY A 93 11.36 -26.34 -10.97
N GLY A 94 12.45 -25.99 -10.25
CA GLY A 94 13.40 -26.94 -9.66
C GLY A 94 13.12 -27.29 -8.20
N LEU A 95 12.19 -26.61 -7.50
CA LEU A 95 11.80 -26.98 -6.14
C LEU A 95 10.85 -28.17 -6.20
N ARG A 96 11.43 -29.37 -6.27
CA ARG A 96 10.76 -30.58 -5.79
C ARG A 96 10.57 -30.39 -4.29
N THR A 97 9.32 -30.53 -3.86
CA THR A 97 8.95 -30.76 -2.46
C THR A 97 9.93 -31.73 -1.84
N GLU A 98 10.36 -31.42 -0.62
CA GLU A 98 11.19 -32.26 0.25
C GLU A 98 10.74 -33.73 0.21
N GLU A 99 11.32 -34.46 -0.72
CA GLU A 99 11.53 -35.90 -0.61
C GLU A 99 13.00 -35.98 -0.31
N GLU A 100 13.32 -35.95 0.98
CA GLU A 100 14.53 -36.54 1.52
C GLU A 100 14.70 -37.86 0.75
N LEU A 101 15.68 -37.90 -0.16
CA LEU A 101 15.92 -39.06 -1.00
C LEU A 101 16.28 -40.20 -0.05
N THR A 102 15.27 -40.98 0.33
CA THR A 102 15.49 -42.13 1.20
C THR A 102 16.52 -43.01 0.52
N VAL A 103 17.42 -43.61 1.32
CA VAL A 103 18.48 -44.51 0.83
C VAL A 103 17.89 -45.61 -0.09
N GLU A 104 16.60 -45.89 0.05
CA GLU A 104 15.80 -46.80 -0.77
C GLU A 104 15.55 -46.31 -2.20
N GLU A 105 15.35 -45.00 -2.43
CA GLU A 105 15.22 -44.42 -3.77
C GLU A 105 16.56 -44.32 -4.50
N ILE A 106 17.63 -44.01 -3.77
CA ILE A 106 19.00 -44.10 -4.28
C ILE A 106 19.27 -45.55 -4.71
N ASN A 107 18.94 -46.53 -3.86
CA ASN A 107 19.07 -47.95 -4.20
C ASN A 107 18.17 -48.37 -5.36
N LYS A 108 17.00 -47.77 -5.55
CA LYS A 108 16.11 -48.04 -6.68
C LYS A 108 16.64 -47.50 -8.00
N LYS A 109 17.27 -46.31 -7.98
CA LYS A 109 17.99 -45.75 -9.14
C LYS A 109 19.24 -46.59 -9.46
N VAL A 110 20.03 -46.93 -8.44
CA VAL A 110 21.24 -47.77 -8.55
C VAL A 110 20.93 -49.19 -9.06
N ARG A 111 19.74 -49.74 -8.79
CA ARG A 111 19.34 -51.08 -9.28
C ARG A 111 18.85 -51.09 -10.73
N LYS A 112 18.50 -49.94 -11.31
CA LYS A 112 17.94 -49.87 -12.66
C LYS A 112 19.03 -49.87 -13.73
N ASP A 113 20.23 -49.41 -13.38
CA ASP A 113 21.41 -49.43 -14.24
C ASP A 113 22.40 -50.46 -13.70
N ASN A 114 22.71 -51.47 -14.51
CA ASN A 114 23.62 -52.55 -14.14
C ASN A 114 25.05 -52.03 -13.93
N GLY A 115 25.37 -51.63 -12.71
CA GLY A 115 26.74 -51.29 -12.30
C GLY A 115 26.79 -50.03 -11.44
N PHE A 116 27.49 -50.11 -10.32
CA PHE A 116 27.86 -48.95 -9.51
C PHE A 116 28.92 -48.17 -10.31
N ASP A 117 28.46 -47.32 -11.23
CA ASP A 117 29.35 -46.44 -11.97
C ASP A 117 29.93 -45.42 -10.99
N GLY A 118 31.25 -45.47 -10.78
CA GLY A 118 31.93 -44.57 -9.84
C GLY A 118 31.71 -43.11 -10.19
N ASP A 119 31.44 -42.82 -11.45
CA ASP A 119 31.14 -41.48 -11.94
C ASP A 119 29.76 -40.99 -11.50
N ALA A 120 28.74 -41.86 -11.43
CA ALA A 120 27.40 -41.51 -10.92
C ALA A 120 27.40 -41.22 -9.41
N VAL A 121 28.19 -41.97 -8.64
CA VAL A 121 28.38 -41.71 -7.20
C VAL A 121 29.15 -40.42 -6.99
N ARG A 122 30.19 -40.19 -7.79
CA ARG A 122 30.98 -38.96 -7.74
C ARG A 122 30.11 -37.74 -8.09
N GLU A 123 29.21 -37.85 -9.06
CA GLU A 123 28.28 -36.77 -9.42
C GLU A 123 27.33 -36.45 -8.26
N ILE A 124 26.70 -37.45 -7.64
CA ILE A 124 25.80 -37.25 -6.50
C ILE A 124 26.53 -36.62 -5.30
N VAL A 125 27.75 -37.09 -5.01
CA VAL A 125 28.56 -36.54 -3.91
C VAL A 125 28.96 -35.09 -4.18
N LEU A 126 29.34 -34.76 -5.42
CA LEU A 126 29.67 -33.39 -5.80
C LEU A 126 28.43 -32.48 -5.74
N GLU A 127 27.27 -32.95 -6.20
CA GLU A 127 26.01 -32.22 -6.10
C GLU A 127 25.63 -31.94 -4.63
N GLU A 128 25.80 -32.92 -3.75
CA GLU A 128 25.50 -32.76 -2.33
C GLU A 128 26.50 -31.82 -1.63
N ILE A 129 27.79 -31.86 -2.01
CA ILE A 129 28.80 -30.91 -1.51
C ILE A 129 28.46 -29.48 -1.96
N GLU A 130 28.06 -29.29 -3.22
CA GLU A 130 27.66 -27.99 -3.74
C GLU A 130 26.40 -27.45 -3.03
N ARG A 131 25.43 -28.33 -2.75
CA ARG A 131 24.23 -27.97 -1.98
C ARG A 131 24.55 -27.60 -0.53
N HIS A 132 25.44 -28.35 0.12
CA HIS A 132 25.88 -28.05 1.49
C HIS A 132 26.70 -26.75 1.58
N ALA A 133 27.46 -26.43 0.53
CA ALA A 133 28.19 -25.16 0.41
C ALA A 133 27.25 -23.94 0.23
N ALA A 134 26.04 -24.15 -0.28
CA ALA A 134 25.01 -23.13 -0.45
C ALA A 134 24.16 -22.94 0.83
N ASP A 135 24.83 -22.63 1.94
CA ASP A 135 24.23 -22.27 3.24
C ASP A 135 23.30 -23.35 3.82
N GLY A 136 23.87 -24.54 4.09
CA GLY A 136 23.16 -25.58 4.84
C GLY A 136 22.00 -26.26 4.11
N GLY A 137 21.83 -26.02 2.80
CA GLY A 137 20.89 -26.74 1.94
C GLY A 137 19.62 -25.98 1.57
N VAL A 138 19.45 -24.72 1.98
CA VAL A 138 18.23 -23.95 1.68
C VAL A 138 18.28 -23.37 0.26
N GLY A 139 19.46 -22.96 -0.23
CA GLY A 139 19.62 -22.39 -1.57
C GLY A 139 18.80 -21.11 -1.84
N ILE A 140 18.15 -20.57 -0.81
CA ILE A 140 17.35 -19.35 -0.83
C ILE A 140 18.18 -18.23 -0.19
N MET A 141 18.02 -17.02 -0.68
CA MET A 141 18.70 -15.84 -0.15
C MET A 141 18.21 -15.51 1.27
N ASP A 142 19.10 -15.52 2.25
CA ASP A 142 18.81 -15.03 3.60
C ASP A 142 18.89 -13.49 3.67
N TYR A 143 17.73 -12.85 3.80
CA TYR A 143 17.61 -11.39 3.95
C TYR A 143 17.85 -10.92 5.40
N ALA A 144 17.88 -11.82 6.36
CA ALA A 144 18.18 -11.56 7.76
C ALA A 144 19.68 -11.67 8.07
N LEU A 145 20.52 -12.07 7.10
CA LEU A 145 21.97 -12.23 7.26
C LEU A 145 22.70 -10.92 7.60
N ALA A 146 23.47 -10.91 8.68
CA ALA A 146 24.24 -9.76 9.17
C ALA A 146 25.24 -9.23 8.14
N ILE A 147 25.98 -10.13 7.47
CA ILE A 147 26.94 -9.77 6.43
C ILE A 147 26.21 -9.18 5.20
N GLY A 148 24.97 -9.60 4.96
CA GLY A 148 24.06 -9.02 3.96
C GLY A 148 23.51 -7.63 4.32
N GLY A 149 23.85 -7.09 5.50
CA GLY A 149 23.43 -5.76 5.94
C GLY A 149 22.19 -5.75 6.83
N ALA A 150 21.68 -6.92 7.24
CA ALA A 150 20.65 -7.01 8.25
C ALA A 150 21.18 -6.68 9.66
N MET A 151 20.30 -6.30 10.57
CA MET A 151 20.68 -5.96 11.94
C MET A 151 19.57 -6.27 12.96
N VAL A 152 19.97 -6.64 14.17
CA VAL A 152 19.06 -6.75 15.31
C VAL A 152 18.83 -5.36 15.89
N LEU A 153 17.56 -4.93 15.93
CA LEU A 153 17.15 -3.64 16.47
C LEU A 153 16.85 -3.71 17.96
N LYS A 154 16.18 -4.80 18.39
CA LYS A 154 15.78 -5.04 19.79
C LYS A 154 15.64 -6.53 20.05
N HIS A 155 15.73 -6.91 21.32
CA HIS A 155 15.41 -8.26 21.78
C HIS A 155 14.97 -8.21 23.25
N SER A 156 14.38 -9.29 23.74
CA SER A 156 14.10 -9.51 25.17
C SER A 156 15.37 -9.54 26.01
N ASP A 157 15.25 -9.47 27.34
CA ASP A 157 16.44 -9.45 28.19
C ASP A 157 17.30 -10.71 27.99
N PRO A 158 18.64 -10.55 27.88
CA PRO A 158 19.54 -11.69 27.75
C PRO A 158 19.60 -12.47 29.06
N TYR A 159 19.76 -13.79 28.97
CA TYR A 159 19.95 -14.64 30.15
C TYR A 159 21.20 -14.22 30.92
N GLY A 160 21.07 -14.04 32.24
CA GLY A 160 22.14 -13.47 33.08
C GLY A 160 22.19 -11.94 33.09
N GLY A 161 21.34 -11.27 32.33
CA GLY A 161 21.11 -9.83 32.34
C GLY A 161 22.18 -8.98 31.63
N TRP A 162 21.96 -7.66 31.65
CA TRP A 162 22.86 -6.66 31.05
C TRP A 162 24.10 -6.35 31.90
N ARG A 163 24.20 -6.93 33.09
CA ARG A 163 25.28 -6.71 34.05
C ARG A 163 26.18 -7.95 34.04
N TRP A 164 27.48 -7.77 34.35
CA TRP A 164 28.50 -8.83 34.43
C TRP A 164 29.15 -9.28 33.11
N GLY A 165 29.12 -8.45 32.05
CA GLY A 165 29.92 -8.68 30.84
C GLY A 165 29.44 -9.81 29.92
N ILE A 166 28.34 -10.48 30.28
CA ILE A 166 27.63 -11.45 29.41
C ILE A 166 27.09 -10.72 28.18
N CYS A 167 26.52 -9.53 28.40
CA CYS A 167 25.91 -8.73 27.36
C CYS A 167 26.42 -7.29 27.39
N SER A 168 27.45 -7.01 26.60
CA SER A 168 27.91 -5.64 26.35
C SER A 168 27.01 -4.97 25.32
N VAL A 169 26.68 -3.70 25.54
CA VAL A 169 25.86 -2.92 24.60
C VAL A 169 26.69 -2.55 23.37
N ASN A 170 26.21 -2.88 22.18
CA ASN A 170 26.83 -2.46 20.93
C ASN A 170 26.50 -0.98 20.62
N ARG A 171 27.00 -0.46 19.49
CA ARG A 171 26.76 0.93 19.07
C ARG A 171 25.28 1.27 18.83
N TYR A 172 24.42 0.26 18.74
CA TYR A 172 22.99 0.38 18.46
C TYR A 172 22.12 0.15 19.71
N GLY A 173 22.71 0.01 20.89
CA GLY A 173 21.92 -0.17 22.12
C GLY A 173 21.44 -1.59 22.37
N VAL A 174 21.89 -2.59 21.59
CA VAL A 174 21.51 -4.01 21.75
C VAL A 174 22.67 -4.84 22.26
N CYS A 175 22.39 -6.06 22.70
CA CYS A 175 23.44 -7.00 23.11
C CYS A 175 24.43 -7.24 21.97
N ALA A 176 25.73 -7.16 22.25
CA ALA A 176 26.77 -7.47 21.26
C ALA A 176 26.65 -8.92 20.74
N GLN A 177 26.15 -9.83 21.57
CA GLN A 177 25.89 -11.21 21.19
C GLN A 177 24.63 -11.39 20.34
N ALA A 178 23.72 -10.39 20.29
CA ALA A 178 22.50 -10.50 19.49
C ALA A 178 22.79 -10.66 18.00
N GLN A 179 23.91 -10.10 17.52
CA GLN A 179 24.35 -10.27 16.13
C GLN A 179 24.61 -11.73 15.77
N LYS A 180 24.92 -12.61 16.74
CA LYS A 180 25.17 -14.03 16.50
C LYS A 180 23.94 -14.77 15.98
N MET A 181 22.72 -14.32 16.32
CA MET A 181 21.47 -14.93 15.83
C MET A 181 21.28 -14.79 14.32
N ILE A 182 21.91 -13.78 13.72
CA ILE A 182 21.81 -13.47 12.29
C ILE A 182 23.15 -13.64 11.57
N THR A 183 24.08 -14.37 12.17
CA THR A 183 25.39 -14.70 11.61
C THR A 183 25.50 -16.22 11.54
N PRO A 184 26.01 -16.81 10.45
CA PRO A 184 26.11 -18.26 10.32
C PRO A 184 27.01 -18.81 11.42
N SER A 185 26.51 -19.82 12.13
CA SER A 185 27.23 -20.49 13.23
C SER A 185 27.74 -21.87 12.86
N PHE A 186 27.29 -22.43 11.73
CA PHE A 186 27.65 -23.77 11.25
C PHE A 186 27.53 -24.87 12.33
N GLY A 187 26.56 -24.73 13.25
CA GLY A 187 26.34 -25.69 14.33
C GLY A 187 27.35 -25.63 15.49
N GLU A 188 28.20 -24.60 15.57
CA GLU A 188 29.12 -24.43 16.69
C GLU A 188 28.37 -24.13 18.01
N PRO A 189 28.58 -24.93 19.08
CA PRO A 189 27.93 -24.69 20.35
C PRO A 189 28.38 -23.36 20.98
N GLY A 190 27.43 -22.60 21.51
CA GLY A 190 27.68 -21.31 22.17
C GLY A 190 27.73 -20.08 21.23
N GLN A 191 27.48 -20.26 19.94
CA GLN A 191 27.32 -19.16 18.98
C GLN A 191 25.87 -18.67 18.89
N CYS A 192 25.18 -18.54 20.03
CA CYS A 192 23.79 -18.10 20.10
C CYS A 192 23.61 -16.98 21.15
N LEU A 193 22.43 -16.36 21.16
CA LEU A 193 22.00 -15.45 22.23
C LEU A 193 20.98 -16.19 23.10
N ALA A 194 21.30 -16.37 24.39
CA ALA A 194 20.34 -16.87 25.36
C ALA A 194 19.46 -15.71 25.87
N LEU A 195 18.14 -15.90 25.88
CA LEU A 195 17.16 -14.96 26.43
C LEU A 195 16.69 -15.44 27.80
N ASP A 196 16.29 -14.50 28.66
CA ASP A 196 15.79 -14.82 30.00
C ASP A 196 14.32 -15.28 29.95
N GLY A 197 14.03 -16.36 30.68
CA GLY A 197 12.72 -17.01 30.70
C GLY A 197 12.44 -17.93 29.50
N GLY A 198 11.19 -18.40 29.39
CA GLY A 198 10.73 -19.30 28.32
C GLY A 198 10.00 -18.60 27.17
N ASN A 199 9.91 -17.27 27.19
CA ASN A 199 9.27 -16.47 26.14
C ASN A 199 10.14 -15.26 25.86
N GLY A 200 10.29 -14.91 24.58
CA GLY A 200 11.05 -13.74 24.17
C GLY A 200 10.67 -13.25 22.78
N PHE A 201 11.24 -12.12 22.40
CA PHE A 201 11.11 -11.55 21.06
C PHE A 201 12.46 -11.04 20.58
N VAL A 202 12.58 -10.96 19.26
CA VAL A 202 13.70 -10.32 18.56
C VAL A 202 13.12 -9.51 17.42
N GLU A 203 13.55 -8.26 17.29
CA GLU A 203 13.20 -7.37 16.20
C GLU A 203 14.40 -7.25 15.26
N ILE A 204 14.24 -7.74 14.02
CA ILE A 204 15.30 -7.78 13.01
C ILE A 204 14.92 -6.83 11.87
N LYS A 205 15.86 -5.97 11.50
CA LYS A 205 15.79 -5.20 10.26
C LYS A 205 16.47 -6.02 9.17
N LEU A 206 15.70 -6.41 8.16
CA LEU A 206 16.21 -7.10 6.98
C LEU A 206 17.07 -6.16 6.12
N SER A 207 17.94 -6.75 5.29
CA SER A 207 18.78 -6.02 4.35
C SER A 207 17.97 -5.25 3.30
N THR A 208 16.82 -5.79 2.90
CA THR A 208 15.90 -5.24 1.90
C THR A 208 14.46 -5.44 2.33
N THR A 209 13.56 -4.55 1.92
CA THR A 209 12.12 -4.72 2.11
C THR A 209 11.60 -5.85 1.22
N ILE A 210 11.05 -6.90 1.82
CA ILE A 210 10.52 -8.08 1.13
C ILE A 210 9.11 -8.42 1.61
N PHE A 211 8.45 -9.31 0.87
CA PHE A 211 7.32 -10.07 1.37
C PHE A 211 7.86 -11.43 1.85
N PRO A 212 7.80 -11.74 3.16
CA PRO A 212 8.35 -12.98 3.67
C PRO A 212 7.54 -14.18 3.17
N GLU A 213 8.23 -15.13 2.52
CA GLU A 213 7.63 -16.38 2.03
C GLU A 213 7.90 -17.54 3.01
N ALA A 214 9.08 -17.56 3.64
CA ALA A 214 9.51 -18.58 4.60
C ALA A 214 10.45 -17.98 5.66
N VAL A 215 10.63 -18.69 6.77
CA VAL A 215 11.57 -18.36 7.86
C VAL A 215 12.31 -19.64 8.25
N THR A 216 13.61 -19.53 8.46
CA THR A 216 14.46 -20.62 8.95
C THR A 216 14.86 -20.34 10.40
N LEU A 217 14.88 -21.39 11.23
CA LEU A 217 15.37 -21.34 12.60
C LEU A 217 16.31 -22.51 12.81
N GLU A 218 17.53 -22.21 13.23
CA GLU A 218 18.57 -23.20 13.47
C GLU A 218 18.89 -23.32 14.95
N HIS A 219 19.20 -24.54 15.37
CA HIS A 219 19.69 -24.85 16.69
C HIS A 219 20.81 -25.90 16.59
N VAL A 220 21.68 -25.93 17.60
CA VAL A 220 22.71 -26.96 17.72
C VAL A 220 22.03 -28.32 17.87
N ASP A 221 22.60 -29.35 17.24
CA ASP A 221 22.09 -30.72 17.28
C ASP A 221 22.30 -31.37 18.66
N GLU A 222 21.39 -32.26 19.07
CA GLU A 222 21.43 -32.91 20.39
C GLU A 222 22.76 -33.65 20.62
N GLY A 223 23.30 -34.27 19.57
CA GLY A 223 24.56 -35.01 19.62
C GLY A 223 25.80 -34.17 19.95
N VAL A 224 25.73 -32.83 19.78
CA VAL A 224 26.84 -31.89 20.08
C VAL A 224 26.65 -31.23 21.45
N THR A 225 25.45 -31.31 22.03
CA THR A 225 25.17 -30.70 23.33
C THR A 225 25.69 -31.53 24.49
N TYR A 226 26.07 -30.85 25.58
CA TYR A 226 26.58 -31.51 26.79
C TYR A 226 25.45 -32.20 27.60
N SER A 227 24.18 -31.94 27.28
CA SER A 227 23.01 -32.45 28.00
C SER A 227 22.01 -33.10 27.06
N THR A 228 21.43 -34.23 27.44
CA THR A 228 20.59 -35.10 26.60
C THR A 228 19.17 -34.58 26.27
N LYS A 229 18.90 -33.27 26.41
CA LYS A 229 17.59 -32.69 26.06
C LYS A 229 17.74 -31.28 25.47
N ILE A 230 17.25 -31.11 24.25
CA ILE A 230 16.91 -29.81 23.69
C ILE A 230 15.39 -29.70 23.71
N GLU A 231 14.84 -28.82 24.55
CA GLU A 231 13.40 -28.54 24.53
C GLU A 231 13.14 -27.45 23.51
N TYR A 232 12.57 -27.83 22.36
CA TYR A 232 12.02 -26.89 21.38
C TYR A 232 10.67 -26.38 21.90
N ILE A 233 10.52 -25.06 22.01
CA ILE A 233 9.25 -24.37 22.34
C ILE A 233 8.53 -23.98 21.05
#